data_AF-A0A067CIU4-F1
#
_entry.id   AF-A0A067CIU4-F1
#
_cell.length_a   1.000
_cell.length_b   1.000
_cell.length_c   1.000
_cell.angle_alpha   90.00
_cell.angle_beta   90.00
_cell.angle_gamma   90.00
#
_symmetry.space_group_name_H-M   'P 1'
#
loop_
_entity.id
_entity.type
_entity.pdbx_description
1 polymer ?
#
loop_
_entity_poly.entity_id
_entity_poly.type
_entity_poly.pdbx_seq_one_letter_code
_entity_poly.pdbx_strand_id
1 'polypeptide(L)'
;MEGYLLVFDDPYSITKAANVRYLVLTEGTLSLYTPPPAKAHVRSISLSQRRLQLVAMPHLHLFRLTMDGDAHPLLCLASSKASMDLWCLHLRNWNRFCFHTPVACGADDAERDKLRNAWTTHLLCEEKSFVRDQLHRGLAPKPSFLQRLRSPAAWL
;
A
#
# COMPACT_ATOMS: atom_id res chain seq x y z
N MET A 1 8.62 3.58 -13.44
CA MET A 1 7.16 3.32 -13.34
C MET A 1 6.55 4.49 -12.61
N GLU A 2 5.39 4.99 -13.03
CA GLU A 2 4.73 6.10 -12.34
C GLU A 2 3.20 5.96 -12.40
N GLY A 3 2.50 6.57 -11.45
CA GLY A 3 1.04 6.53 -11.40
C GLY A 3 0.46 7.04 -10.09
N TYR A 4 -0.85 7.28 -10.09
CA TYR A 4 -1.59 7.69 -8.91
C TYR A 4 -2.00 6.49 -8.06
N LEU A 5 -1.79 6.60 -6.75
CA LEU A 5 -2.27 5.66 -5.75
C LEU A 5 -2.89 6.43 -4.59
N LEU A 6 -3.80 5.78 -3.87
CA LEU A 6 -4.24 6.28 -2.58
C LEU A 6 -3.27 5.74 -1.51
N VAL A 7 -2.62 6.64 -0.77
CA VAL A 7 -1.63 6.31 0.27
C VAL A 7 -2.22 6.66 1.63
N PHE A 8 -2.23 5.70 2.54
CA PHE A 8 -2.77 5.91 3.89
C PHE A 8 -1.74 6.63 4.76
N ASP A 9 -2.22 7.60 5.55
CA ASP A 9 -1.37 8.37 6.47
C ASP A 9 -0.86 7.49 7.62
N ASP A 10 -1.66 6.50 8.02
CA ASP A 10 -1.25 5.43 8.92
C ASP A 10 -1.09 4.11 8.14
N PRO A 11 0.15 3.58 8.03
CA PRO A 11 0.41 2.36 7.29
C PRO A 11 -0.05 1.09 8.01
N TYR A 12 -0.77 1.19 9.13
CA TYR A 12 -1.38 0.09 9.87
C TYR A 12 -2.91 0.17 9.94
N SER A 13 -3.51 1.24 9.41
CA SER A 13 -4.94 1.50 9.55
C SER A 13 -5.52 1.98 8.23
N ILE A 14 -6.50 1.23 7.74
CA ILE A 14 -7.23 1.61 6.52
C ILE A 14 -8.37 2.59 6.81
N THR A 15 -8.81 2.70 8.06
CA THR A 15 -9.92 3.59 8.43
C THR A 15 -9.46 5.03 8.66
N LYS A 16 -8.16 5.26 8.80
CA LYS A 16 -7.55 6.58 8.89
C LYS A 16 -7.46 7.26 7.53
N ALA A 17 -7.16 8.56 7.57
CA ALA A 17 -7.06 9.40 6.40
C ALA A 17 -6.09 8.81 5.36
N ALA A 18 -6.50 8.90 4.11
CA ALA A 18 -5.72 8.46 2.98
C ALA A 18 -5.76 9.56 1.92
N ASN A 19 -4.63 9.74 1.24
CA ASN A 19 -4.43 10.83 0.32
C ASN A 19 -4.01 10.29 -1.03
N VAL A 20 -4.57 10.87 -2.10
CA VAL A 20 -4.08 10.59 -3.44
C VAL A 20 -2.65 11.14 -3.55
N ARG A 21 -1.73 10.30 -4.01
CA ARG A 21 -0.33 10.65 -4.25
C ARG A 21 0.06 10.17 -5.64
N TYR A 22 0.89 10.98 -6.30
CA TYR A 22 1.55 10.57 -7.53
C TYR A 22 2.88 9.91 -7.16
N LEU A 23 3.02 8.61 -7.43
CA LEU A 23 4.22 7.85 -7.14
C LEU A 23 5.06 7.72 -8.40
N VAL A 24 6.37 7.89 -8.23
CA VAL A 24 7.36 7.73 -9.30
C VAL A 24 8.46 6.82 -8.78
N LEU A 25 8.66 5.69 -9.45
CA LEU A 25 9.76 4.75 -9.23
C LEU A 25 10.80 4.96 -10.33
N THR A 26 11.92 5.56 -9.98
CA THR A 26 13.06 5.88 -10.86
C THR A 26 14.36 5.59 -10.13
N GLU A 27 15.30 4.89 -10.79
CA GLU A 27 16.69 4.73 -10.32
C GLU A 27 16.83 4.26 -8.86
N GLY A 28 15.89 3.45 -8.39
CA GLY A 28 15.91 2.89 -7.04
C GLY A 28 15.53 3.87 -5.97
N THR A 29 14.79 4.89 -6.35
CA THR A 29 14.08 5.76 -5.43
C THR A 29 12.60 5.71 -5.76
N LEU A 30 11.78 5.49 -4.74
CA LEU A 30 10.34 5.67 -4.80
C LEU A 30 10.01 7.06 -4.26
N SER A 31 9.61 7.96 -5.13
CA SER A 31 9.25 9.34 -4.79
C SER A 31 7.74 9.52 -4.79
N LEU A 32 7.22 10.20 -3.79
CA LEU A 32 5.82 10.52 -3.59
C LEU A 32 5.64 12.03 -3.81
N TYR A 33 4.67 12.40 -4.62
CA TYR A 33 4.29 13.77 -4.89
C TYR A 33 2.81 14.01 -4.57
N THR A 34 2.46 15.26 -4.27
CA THR A 34 1.06 15.69 -4.24
C THR A 34 0.48 15.65 -5.66
N PRO A 35 -0.85 15.48 -5.80
CA PRO A 35 -1.48 15.54 -7.11
C PRO A 35 -1.37 16.97 -7.70
N PRO A 36 -1.57 17.13 -9.02
CA PRO A 36 -1.71 18.45 -9.64
C PRO A 36 -2.73 19.32 -8.89
N PRO A 37 -2.57 20.65 -8.87
CA PRO A 37 -1.70 21.45 -9.75
C PRO A 37 -0.26 21.70 -9.24
N ALA A 38 0.01 21.51 -7.95
CA ALA A 38 1.29 21.91 -7.37
C ALA A 38 2.43 20.88 -7.53
N LYS A 39 2.11 19.59 -7.78
CA LYS A 39 3.06 18.46 -7.83
C LYS A 39 4.27 18.63 -6.90
N ALA A 40 3.98 18.92 -5.63
CA ALA A 40 5.00 19.13 -4.63
C ALA A 40 5.58 17.79 -4.19
N HIS A 41 6.89 17.73 -4.03
CA HIS A 41 7.56 16.55 -3.46
C HIS A 41 7.15 16.37 -2.00
N VAL A 42 6.80 15.15 -1.62
CA VAL A 42 6.38 14.79 -0.25
C VAL A 42 7.46 13.97 0.44
N ARG A 43 7.92 12.90 -0.21
CA ARG A 43 8.88 11.95 0.37
C ARG A 43 9.61 11.20 -0.75
N SER A 44 10.87 10.88 -0.52
CA SER A 44 11.61 9.90 -1.32
C SER A 44 12.09 8.76 -0.45
N ILE A 45 11.97 7.54 -0.96
CA ILE A 45 12.38 6.32 -0.28
C ILE A 45 13.43 5.65 -1.15
N SER A 46 14.66 5.61 -0.66
CA SER A 46 15.74 4.86 -1.32
C SER A 46 15.48 3.36 -1.15
N LEU A 47 15.38 2.69 -2.30
CA LEU A 47 15.27 1.25 -2.44
C LEU A 47 16.65 0.60 -2.70
N SER A 48 17.66 1.39 -3.04
CA SER A 48 19.02 0.92 -3.20
C SER A 48 19.58 0.43 -1.86
N GLN A 49 20.20 -0.76 -1.87
CA GLN A 49 20.89 -1.36 -0.71
C GLN A 49 20.02 -1.78 0.48
N ARG A 50 18.68 -1.75 0.37
CA ARG A 50 17.77 -2.17 1.44
C ARG A 50 16.89 -3.35 1.05
N ARG A 51 16.69 -4.31 1.95
CA ARG A 51 15.74 -5.41 1.73
C ARG A 51 14.32 -4.84 1.70
N LEU A 52 13.64 -5.04 0.58
CA LEU A 52 12.26 -4.64 0.36
C LEU A 52 11.33 -5.82 0.68
N GLN A 53 10.48 -5.65 1.70
CA GLN A 53 9.37 -6.55 2.00
C GLN A 53 8.09 -5.99 1.39
N LEU A 54 7.43 -6.78 0.56
CA LEU A 54 6.21 -6.40 -0.13
C LEU A 54 5.10 -7.40 0.15
N VAL A 55 4.03 -6.93 0.79
CA VAL A 55 2.85 -7.74 1.12
C VAL A 55 1.67 -7.23 0.29
N ALA A 56 1.21 -8.03 -0.66
CA ALA A 56 0.06 -7.71 -1.50
C ALA A 56 -1.24 -8.34 -0.94
N MET A 57 -2.34 -7.62 -1.06
CA MET A 57 -3.69 -8.03 -0.66
C MET A 57 -4.64 -7.86 -1.85
N PRO A 58 -4.65 -8.84 -2.78
CA PRO A 58 -5.30 -8.70 -4.08
C PRO A 58 -6.80 -8.41 -4.03
N HIS A 59 -7.48 -8.95 -3.02
CA HIS A 59 -8.93 -8.81 -2.82
C HIS A 59 -9.37 -7.40 -2.39
N LEU A 60 -8.41 -6.55 -2.00
CA LEU A 60 -8.61 -5.16 -1.63
C LEU A 60 -7.85 -4.19 -2.55
N HIS A 61 -7.14 -4.69 -3.55
CA HIS A 61 -6.21 -3.90 -4.39
C HIS A 61 -5.14 -3.15 -3.58
N LEU A 62 -4.83 -3.64 -2.37
CA LEU A 62 -3.87 -3.04 -1.46
C LEU A 62 -2.52 -3.72 -1.56
N PHE A 63 -1.46 -2.96 -1.33
CA PHE A 63 -0.15 -3.51 -1.05
C PHE A 63 0.56 -2.66 0.00
N ARG A 64 1.37 -3.33 0.82
CA ARG A 64 2.21 -2.68 1.81
C ARG A 64 3.68 -2.89 1.46
N LEU A 65 4.42 -1.79 1.51
CA LEU A 65 5.85 -1.73 1.31
C LEU A 65 6.53 -1.47 2.65
N THR A 66 7.46 -2.33 3.02
CA THR A 66 8.31 -2.17 4.21
C THR A 66 9.77 -2.31 3.77
N MET A 67 10.61 -1.36 4.16
CA MET A 67 12.03 -1.37 3.85
C MET A 67 12.80 -1.66 5.13
N ASP A 68 13.83 -2.49 5.05
CA ASP A 68 14.71 -2.74 6.18
C ASP A 68 15.37 -1.43 6.66
N GLY A 69 15.37 -1.22 7.98
CA GLY A 69 15.83 0.01 8.62
C GLY A 69 14.99 1.26 8.38
N ASP A 70 13.82 1.17 7.73
CA ASP A 70 12.86 2.28 7.66
C ASP A 70 11.73 2.07 8.67
N ALA A 71 11.53 3.05 9.56
CA ALA A 71 10.49 3.01 10.57
C ALA A 71 9.08 3.23 10.00
N HIS A 72 8.96 3.69 8.75
CA HIS A 72 7.69 4.14 8.18
C HIS A 72 7.31 3.32 6.95
N PRO A 73 6.60 2.19 7.13
CA PRO A 73 6.04 1.46 5.99
C PRO A 73 5.07 2.33 5.19
N LEU A 74 4.81 1.93 3.95
CA LEU A 74 3.78 2.55 3.11
C LEU A 74 2.66 1.56 2.88
N LEU A 75 1.42 2.00 3.10
CA LEU A 75 0.23 1.28 2.68
C LEU A 75 -0.39 2.00 1.49
N CYS A 76 -0.51 1.29 0.37
CA CYS A 76 -0.97 1.83 -0.88
C CYS A 76 -2.18 1.04 -1.38
N LEU A 77 -3.15 1.75 -1.94
CA LEU A 77 -4.29 1.20 -2.67
C LEU A 77 -4.20 1.59 -4.14
N ALA A 78 -4.26 0.58 -5.00
CA ALA A 78 -4.32 0.77 -6.44
C ALA A 78 -5.78 0.80 -6.94
N SER A 79 -5.99 1.44 -8.09
CA SER A 79 -7.31 1.55 -8.71
C SER A 79 -7.88 0.20 -9.19
N SER A 80 -7.03 -0.81 -9.39
CA SER A 80 -7.47 -2.15 -9.78
C SER A 80 -6.47 -3.20 -9.32
N LYS A 81 -6.92 -4.46 -9.26
CA LYS A 81 -6.03 -5.60 -9.05
C LYS A 81 -4.88 -5.62 -10.07
N ALA A 82 -5.16 -5.34 -11.33
CA ALA A 82 -4.13 -5.32 -12.38
C ALA A 82 -3.09 -4.20 -12.13
N SER A 83 -3.53 -3.01 -11.71
CA SER A 83 -2.63 -1.92 -11.32
C SER A 83 -1.78 -2.29 -10.11
N MET A 84 -2.38 -2.90 -9.08
CA MET A 84 -1.67 -3.40 -7.90
C MET A 84 -0.62 -4.45 -8.28
N ASP A 85 -0.99 -5.43 -9.11
CA ASP A 85 -0.10 -6.49 -9.56
C ASP A 85 1.11 -5.93 -10.33
N LEU A 86 0.89 -4.93 -11.20
CA LEU A 86 1.97 -4.24 -11.91
C LEU A 86 2.91 -3.51 -10.96
N TRP A 87 2.38 -2.74 -9.99
CA TRP A 87 3.20 -2.06 -8.98
C TRP A 87 4.04 -3.07 -8.19
N CYS A 88 3.41 -4.16 -7.75
CA CYS A 88 4.09 -5.20 -7.00
C CYS A 88 5.20 -5.87 -7.81
N LEU A 89 4.93 -6.17 -9.08
CA LEU A 89 5.90 -6.77 -10.00
C LEU A 89 7.10 -5.83 -10.21
N HIS A 90 6.87 -4.55 -10.50
CA HIS A 90 7.95 -3.59 -10.71
C HIS A 90 8.80 -3.38 -9.45
N LEU A 91 8.19 -3.28 -8.27
CA LEU A 91 8.92 -3.16 -7.00
C LEU A 91 9.77 -4.40 -6.69
N ARG A 92 9.25 -5.61 -6.95
CA ARG A 92 10.01 -6.86 -6.81
C ARG A 92 11.16 -6.96 -7.80
N ASN A 93 10.92 -6.63 -9.06
CA ASN A 93 11.95 -6.64 -10.10
C ASN A 93 13.04 -5.62 -9.78
N TRP A 94 12.68 -4.46 -9.23
CA TRP A 94 13.66 -3.46 -8.81
C TRP A 94 14.61 -3.99 -7.74
N ASN A 95 14.08 -4.70 -6.74
CA ASN A 95 14.89 -5.38 -5.71
C ASN A 95 15.86 -6.42 -6.31
N ARG A 96 15.51 -7.03 -7.46
CA ARG A 96 16.36 -8.04 -8.11
C ARG A 96 17.54 -7.47 -8.88
N PHE A 97 17.40 -6.32 -9.55
CA PHE A 97 18.37 -5.85 -10.54
C PHE A 97 19.35 -4.77 -10.04
N CYS A 98 19.02 -4.06 -8.95
CA CYS A 98 19.83 -2.92 -8.49
C CYS A 98 20.79 -3.23 -7.34
N PHE A 99 21.05 -4.51 -7.06
CA PHE A 99 21.97 -4.95 -6.02
C PHE A 99 23.13 -5.73 -6.62
N HIS A 100 24.36 -5.32 -6.29
CA HIS A 100 25.61 -6.01 -6.66
C HIS A 100 25.62 -7.47 -6.17
N THR A 101 25.02 -7.71 -5.00
CA THR A 101 24.77 -9.05 -4.49
C THR A 101 23.32 -9.38 -4.80
N PRO A 102 23.00 -10.45 -5.56
CA PRO A 102 21.63 -10.83 -5.80
C PRO A 102 20.96 -11.09 -4.45
N VAL A 103 20.14 -10.14 -4.00
CA VAL A 103 19.30 -10.33 -2.81
C VAL A 103 18.32 -11.40 -3.22
N ALA A 104 18.36 -12.55 -2.55
CA ALA A 104 17.37 -13.58 -2.75
C ALA A 104 15.99 -12.92 -2.56
N CYS A 105 15.28 -12.69 -3.66
CA CYS A 105 13.92 -12.17 -3.67
C CYS A 105 12.92 -13.19 -3.11
N GLY A 106 13.43 -14.32 -2.58
CA GLY A 106 12.74 -15.23 -1.70
C GLY A 106 12.45 -14.52 -0.39
N ALA A 107 11.27 -13.89 -0.35
CA ALA A 107 10.54 -13.84 0.89
C ALA A 107 10.56 -15.26 1.47
N ASP A 108 10.92 -15.40 2.75
CA ASP A 108 10.51 -16.57 3.49
C ASP A 108 8.99 -16.64 3.33
N ASP A 109 8.50 -17.54 2.48
CA ASP A 109 7.08 -17.63 2.13
C ASP A 109 6.25 -17.81 3.40
N ALA A 110 6.83 -18.45 4.43
CA ALA A 110 6.22 -18.56 5.75
C ALA A 110 6.11 -17.20 6.46
N GLU A 111 7.14 -16.35 6.42
CA GLU A 111 7.09 -14.99 6.97
C GLU A 111 6.09 -14.11 6.21
N ARG A 112 6.08 -14.18 4.88
CA ARG A 112 5.12 -13.46 4.03
C ARG A 112 3.70 -13.87 4.34
N ASP A 113 3.42 -15.17 4.42
CA ASP A 113 2.08 -15.68 4.61
C ASP A 113 1.60 -15.43 6.06
N LYS A 114 2.50 -15.49 7.05
CA LYS A 114 2.23 -15.04 8.43
C LYS A 114 1.86 -13.55 8.46
N LEU A 115 2.67 -12.69 7.84
CA LEU A 115 2.42 -11.25 7.76
C LEU A 115 1.10 -10.95 7.06
N ARG A 116 0.84 -11.62 5.92
CA ARG A 116 -0.40 -11.49 5.16
C ARG A 116 -1.62 -11.89 5.98
N ASN A 117 -1.57 -13.03 6.67
CA ASN A 117 -2.69 -13.52 7.48
C ASN A 117 -2.95 -12.60 8.67
N ALA A 118 -1.91 -12.24 9.42
CA ALA A 118 -2.01 -11.30 10.54
C ALA A 118 -2.63 -9.98 10.09
N TRP A 119 -2.22 -9.46 8.93
CA TRP A 119 -2.76 -8.24 8.37
C TRP A 119 -4.19 -8.36 7.87
N THR A 120 -4.50 -9.42 7.14
CA THR A 120 -5.86 -9.65 6.63
C THR A 120 -6.84 -9.73 7.81
N THR A 121 -6.46 -10.44 8.87
CA THR A 121 -7.25 -10.50 10.11
C THR A 121 -7.37 -9.14 10.77
N HIS A 122 -6.28 -8.38 10.92
CA HIS A 122 -6.29 -7.03 11.50
C HIS A 122 -7.24 -6.10 10.74
N LEU A 123 -7.15 -6.04 9.41
CA LEU A 123 -7.99 -5.19 8.57
C LEU A 123 -9.47 -5.55 8.65
N LEU A 124 -9.79 -6.86 8.68
CA LEU A 124 -11.18 -7.32 8.86
C LEU A 124 -11.72 -6.95 10.24
N CYS A 125 -10.89 -7.02 11.29
CA CYS A 125 -11.25 -6.58 12.63
C CYS A 125 -11.47 -5.07 12.70
N GLU A 126 -10.59 -4.29 12.08
CA GLU A 126 -10.67 -2.83 12.02
C GLU A 126 -11.94 -2.36 11.28
N GLU A 127 -12.27 -2.98 10.14
CA GLU A 127 -13.51 -2.70 9.42
C GLU A 127 -14.74 -3.02 10.28
N LYS A 128 -14.77 -4.18 10.94
CA LYS A 128 -15.88 -4.55 11.84
C LYS A 128 -16.04 -3.57 12.99
N SER A 129 -14.93 -3.12 13.57
CA SER A 129 -14.93 -2.13 14.64
C SER A 129 -15.49 -0.79 14.15
N PHE A 130 -15.04 -0.32 12.98
CA PHE A 130 -15.53 0.92 12.39
C PHE A 130 -17.03 0.87 12.08
N VAL A 131 -17.52 -0.22 11.50
CA VAL A 131 -18.96 -0.40 11.22
C VAL A 131 -19.77 -0.39 12.52
N ARG A 132 -19.28 -1.05 13.57
CA ARG A 132 -19.91 -1.05 14.89
C ARG A 132 -19.99 0.37 15.48
N ASP A 133 -18.91 1.13 15.39
CA ASP A 133 -18.87 2.52 15.89
C ASP A 133 -19.82 3.44 15.12
N GLN A 134 -19.93 3.29 13.81
CA GLN A 134 -20.90 4.03 12.98
C GLN A 134 -22.35 3.71 13.39
N LEU A 135 -22.66 2.43 13.61
CA LEU A 135 -23.96 1.98 14.10
C LEU A 135 -24.29 2.55 15.49
N HIS A 136 -23.33 2.54 16.42
CA HIS A 136 -23.52 3.14 17.74
C HIS A 136 -23.79 4.65 17.70
N ARG A 137 -23.26 5.35 16.69
CA ARG A 137 -23.52 6.77 16.45
C ARG A 137 -24.87 7.05 15.75
N GLY A 138 -25.70 6.02 15.56
CA GLY A 138 -26.99 6.14 14.88
C GLY A 138 -26.88 6.38 13.37
N LEU A 139 -25.70 6.18 12.78
CA LEU A 139 -25.49 6.34 11.35
C LEU A 139 -25.84 5.03 10.66
N ALA A 140 -26.66 5.10 9.61
CA ALA A 140 -26.94 3.94 8.77
C ALA A 140 -25.62 3.37 8.24
N PRO A 141 -25.42 2.04 8.29
CA PRO A 141 -24.19 1.44 7.78
C PRO A 141 -24.14 1.69 6.28
N LYS A 142 -23.33 2.67 5.87
CA LYS A 142 -22.97 2.88 4.47
C LYS A 142 -22.31 1.59 3.94
N PRO A 143 -22.35 1.31 2.62
CA PRO A 143 -21.64 0.17 2.05
C PRO A 143 -20.20 0.15 2.56
N SER A 144 -19.71 -1.07 2.85
CA SER A 144 -18.53 -1.26 3.68
C SER A 144 -17.35 -0.43 3.17
N PHE A 145 -16.50 0.08 4.05
CA PHE A 145 -15.34 0.87 3.64
C PHE A 145 -14.49 0.08 2.63
N LEU A 146 -14.35 -1.25 2.82
CA LEU A 146 -13.70 -2.13 1.85
C LEU A 146 -14.48 -2.29 0.53
N GLN A 147 -15.81 -2.25 0.54
CA GLN A 147 -16.61 -2.23 -0.69
C GLN A 147 -16.43 -0.91 -1.47
N ARG A 148 -16.29 0.23 -0.79
CA ARG A 148 -15.98 1.52 -1.42
C ARG A 148 -14.58 1.56 -2.03
N LEU A 149 -13.61 0.87 -1.41
CA LEU A 149 -12.27 0.65 -1.99
C LEU A 149 -12.28 -0.25 -3.24
N ARG A 150 -13.39 -0.91 -3.57
CA ARG A 150 -13.49 -1.73 -4.79
C ARG A 150 -14.04 -0.97 -6.00
N SER A 151 -14.49 0.27 -5.82
CA SER A 151 -15.06 1.09 -6.89
C SER A 151 -14.25 2.38 -7.08
N PRO A 152 -13.36 2.45 -8.08
CA PRO A 152 -12.50 3.61 -8.34
C PRO A 152 -13.29 4.91 -8.60
N ALA A 153 -14.49 4.80 -9.16
CA ALA A 153 -15.39 5.93 -9.41
C ALA A 153 -15.94 6.58 -8.12
N ALA A 154 -15.80 5.93 -6.97
CA ALA A 154 -16.23 6.49 -5.68
C ALA A 154 -15.15 7.34 -5.00
N TRP A 155 -13.99 7.52 -5.64
CA TRP A 155 -12.84 8.28 -5.11
C TRP A 155 -12.65 9.64 -5.79
N LEU A 156 -13.36 9.88 -6.91
CA LEU A 156 -13.43 11.14 -7.66
C LEU A 156 -14.72 11.86 -7.31
#